data_AF-A0A6G6J766-F1
#
_entry.id   AF-A0A6G6J766-F1
#
_cell.length_a   1.000
_cell.length_b   1.000
_cell.length_c   1.000
_cell.angle_alpha   90.00
_cell.angle_beta   90.00
_cell.angle_gamma   90.00
#
_symmetry.space_group_name_H-M   'P 1'
#
loop_
_entity.id
_entity.type
_entity.pdbx_description
1 polymer ?
#
loop_
_entity_poly.entity_id
_entity_poly.type
_entity_poly.pdbx_seq_one_letter_code
_entity_poly.pdbx_strand_id
1 'polypeptide(L)'
;MLKGLAITPPVLGRISIGKVVEKNGKRLPEKDDQFTITSQVQLREGWLAHPLDEELRKAQEGKIRRIPIRLLFNAPELNFRAEYCLFDRQSGRPVCVGNGETCKRWDQDGIASLPCPSPDGCPLAKGGACKPYGRLNVTIGDEDSLGSFVFRTTGFNSIRTLAARLQYLQAISGNRLACLPLELRLRGKSTRQSHGSPIFYVDITVRSGLSMEEALLQARELDEARQASGFDQVALDATARLGFANGAFEDSDEETGAIAEEFFPEQSAESPTLNVPAAAQPAAPKPTLSTLLKARAETRAQHAAK
;
A
#
# COMPACT_ATOMS: atom_id res chain seq x y z
N MET A 1 -17.11 21.97 -15.68
CA MET A 1 -16.30 20.84 -15.17
C MET A 1 -16.12 19.83 -16.29
N LEU A 2 -14.92 19.26 -16.44
CA LEU A 2 -14.68 18.18 -17.40
C LEU A 2 -15.47 16.94 -16.96
N LYS A 3 -16.40 16.48 -17.80
CA LYS A 3 -17.09 15.21 -17.57
C LYS A 3 -16.08 14.08 -17.75
N GLY A 4 -16.09 13.09 -16.85
CA GLY A 4 -15.16 11.96 -16.94
C GLY A 4 -13.85 12.12 -16.15
N LEU A 5 -13.62 13.27 -15.49
CA LEU A 5 -12.42 13.50 -14.68
C LEU A 5 -12.65 13.06 -13.23
N ALA A 6 -11.90 12.05 -12.75
CA ALA A 6 -11.85 11.71 -11.34
C ALA A 6 -11.31 12.89 -10.54
N ILE A 7 -12.04 13.31 -9.50
CA ILE A 7 -11.56 14.31 -8.55
C ILE A 7 -11.03 13.55 -7.34
N THR A 8 -9.72 13.40 -7.28
CA THR A 8 -8.98 12.73 -6.20
C THR A 8 -8.30 13.79 -5.32
N PRO A 9 -7.96 13.46 -4.06
CA PRO A 9 -7.15 14.34 -3.22
C PRO A 9 -5.85 14.73 -3.94
N PRO A 10 -5.42 16.01 -3.89
CA PRO A 10 -4.12 16.41 -4.40
C PRO A 10 -3.02 15.54 -3.79
N VAL A 11 -2.28 14.84 -4.64
CA VAL A 11 -1.11 14.10 -4.19
C VAL A 11 0.02 15.11 -3.99
N LEU A 12 0.81 14.96 -2.93
CA LEU A 12 2.00 15.74 -2.61
C LEU A 12 3.26 14.90 -2.80
N GLY A 13 3.14 13.61 -2.53
CA GLY A 13 4.23 12.66 -2.62
C GLY A 13 3.75 11.21 -2.64
N ARG A 14 4.72 10.30 -2.72
CA ARG A 14 4.51 8.86 -2.84
C ARG A 14 5.14 8.18 -1.64
N ILE A 15 4.50 7.12 -1.18
CA ILE A 15 5.06 6.18 -0.21
C ILE A 15 5.28 4.86 -0.96
N SER A 16 6.48 4.29 -0.85
CA SER A 16 6.79 2.98 -1.42
C SER A 16 7.37 2.04 -0.37
N ILE A 17 7.23 0.74 -0.63
CA ILE A 17 7.99 -0.32 0.04
C ILE A 17 8.79 -1.05 -1.03
N GLY A 18 10.11 -0.92 -1.01
CA GLY A 18 10.94 -1.44 -2.09
C GLY A 18 11.69 -0.41 -2.90
N LYS A 19 12.69 -0.91 -3.61
CA LYS A 19 13.51 -0.17 -4.56
C LYS A 19 13.54 -0.92 -5.88
N VAL A 20 13.73 -0.19 -6.97
CA VAL A 20 14.06 -0.79 -8.26
C VAL A 20 15.56 -1.03 -8.26
N VAL A 21 15.98 -2.28 -8.42
CA VAL A 21 17.40 -2.67 -8.53
C VAL A 21 17.70 -3.13 -9.93
N GLU A 22 18.85 -2.73 -10.45
CA GLU A 22 19.36 -3.26 -11.71
C GLU A 22 20.11 -4.56 -11.44
N LYS A 23 19.59 -5.68 -11.95
CA LYS A 23 20.26 -6.99 -11.93
C LYS A 23 20.40 -7.45 -13.38
N ASN A 24 21.63 -7.70 -13.81
CA ASN A 24 21.97 -8.16 -15.17
C ASN A 24 21.45 -7.22 -16.30
N GLY A 25 21.59 -5.90 -16.13
CA GLY A 25 21.12 -4.90 -17.10
C GLY A 25 19.59 -4.76 -17.18
N LYS A 26 18.86 -5.36 -16.23
CA LYS A 26 17.40 -5.29 -16.12
C LYS A 26 16.99 -4.65 -14.79
N ARG A 27 16.07 -3.68 -14.84
CA ARG A 27 15.48 -3.04 -13.66
C ARG A 27 14.36 -3.92 -13.09
N LEU A 28 14.53 -4.42 -11.87
CA LEU A 28 13.60 -5.30 -11.18
C LEU A 28 13.14 -4.69 -9.86
N PRO A 29 11.83 -4.75 -9.52
CA PRO A 29 11.36 -4.34 -8.21
C PRO A 29 11.83 -5.33 -7.13
N GLU A 30 12.54 -4.81 -6.13
CA GLU A 30 12.97 -5.57 -4.95
C GLU A 30 12.23 -5.04 -3.73
N LYS A 31 11.49 -5.93 -3.06
CA LYS A 31 10.80 -5.59 -1.81
C LYS A 31 11.84 -5.29 -0.74
N ASP A 32 11.82 -4.07 -0.26
CA ASP A 32 12.71 -3.59 0.79
C ASP A 32 12.00 -3.72 2.15
N ASP A 33 12.80 -3.70 3.21
CA ASP A 33 12.33 -3.80 4.57
C ASP A 33 12.04 -2.42 5.19
N GLN A 34 11.86 -1.38 4.38
CA GLN A 34 11.61 -0.02 4.84
C GLN A 34 10.67 0.73 3.90
N PHE A 35 10.08 1.80 4.40
CA PHE A 35 9.42 2.79 3.59
C PHE A 35 10.42 3.76 2.96
N THR A 36 10.01 4.33 1.83
CA THR A 36 10.63 5.51 1.22
C THR A 36 9.53 6.52 0.88
N ILE A 37 9.77 7.80 1.14
CA ILE A 37 8.86 8.90 0.82
C ILE A 37 9.50 9.78 -0.25
N THR A 38 8.80 9.98 -1.35
CA THR A 38 9.29 10.79 -2.47
C THR A 38 8.29 11.88 -2.82
N SER A 39 8.78 12.96 -3.42
CA SER A 39 7.93 13.94 -4.08
C SER A 39 7.29 13.35 -5.34
N GLN A 40 6.54 14.17 -6.07
CA GLN A 40 6.04 13.85 -7.41
C GLN A 40 7.01 14.21 -8.54
N VAL A 41 8.24 14.62 -8.22
CA VAL A 41 9.24 14.93 -9.24
C VAL A 41 10.05 13.67 -9.54
N GLN A 42 9.97 13.20 -10.78
CA GLN A 42 10.78 12.10 -11.30
C GLN A 42 11.96 12.64 -12.11
N LEU A 43 13.18 12.33 -11.66
CA LEU A 43 14.43 12.61 -12.37
C LEU A 43 14.89 11.34 -13.11
N ARG A 44 15.94 11.48 -13.94
CA ARG A 44 16.54 10.33 -14.65
C ARG A 44 16.98 9.21 -13.72
N GLU A 45 17.44 9.55 -12.52
CA GLU A 45 17.93 8.59 -11.52
C GLU A 45 16.81 8.02 -10.63
N GLY A 46 15.58 8.53 -10.74
CA GLY A 46 14.44 8.08 -9.95
C GLY A 46 13.63 9.23 -9.36
N TRP A 47 12.72 8.88 -8.46
CA TRP A 47 11.88 9.84 -7.74
C TRP A 47 12.71 10.64 -6.74
N LEU A 48 12.56 11.97 -6.76
CA LEU A 48 13.24 12.86 -5.82
C LEU A 48 12.67 12.66 -4.41
N ALA A 49 13.53 12.38 -3.44
CA ALA A 49 13.15 12.18 -2.04
C ALA A 49 12.40 13.41 -1.48
N HIS A 50 11.36 13.16 -0.69
CA HIS A 50 10.64 14.22 0.02
C HIS A 50 11.40 14.59 1.30
N PRO A 51 11.40 15.86 1.77
CA PRO A 51 12.06 16.24 3.02
C PRO A 51 11.69 15.36 4.23
N LEU A 52 10.40 14.99 4.34
CA LEU A 52 9.89 14.05 5.35
C LEU A 52 10.59 12.68 5.38
N ASP A 53 11.17 12.20 4.25
CA ASP A 53 11.94 10.95 4.23
C ASP A 53 13.17 11.07 5.15
N GLU A 54 13.93 12.15 5.00
CA GLU A 54 15.13 12.40 5.80
C GLU A 54 14.77 12.57 7.29
N GLU A 55 13.71 13.32 7.58
CA GLU A 55 13.22 13.53 8.95
C GLU A 55 12.83 12.21 9.62
N LEU A 56 12.06 11.37 8.93
CA LEU A 56 11.62 10.09 9.47
C LEU A 56 12.76 9.08 9.60
N ARG A 57 13.77 9.13 8.72
CA ARG A 57 15.00 8.34 8.87
C ARG A 57 15.77 8.75 10.12
N LYS A 58 15.96 10.05 10.35
CA LYS A 58 16.62 10.56 11.56
C LYS A 58 15.88 10.11 12.82
N ALA A 59 14.55 10.19 12.82
CA ALA A 59 13.70 9.79 13.95
C ALA A 59 13.64 8.25 14.19
N GLN A 60 14.12 7.44 13.25
CA GLN A 60 14.04 5.96 13.30
C GLN A 60 15.38 5.28 13.07
N GLU A 61 16.49 5.98 13.31
CA GLU A 61 17.85 5.41 13.23
C GLU A 61 18.15 4.81 11.84
N GLY A 62 17.66 5.47 10.78
CA GLY A 62 17.99 5.20 9.39
C GLY A 62 16.94 4.44 8.58
N LYS A 63 16.21 3.48 9.18
CA LYS A 63 15.17 2.71 8.47
C LYS A 63 13.77 3.15 8.87
N ILE A 64 13.01 3.68 7.91
CA ILE A 64 11.61 4.05 8.13
C ILE A 64 10.77 2.77 8.21
N ARG A 65 10.27 2.41 9.40
CA ARG A 65 9.39 1.25 9.63
C ARG A 65 7.98 1.65 10.04
N ARG A 66 7.81 2.91 10.45
CA ARG A 66 6.55 3.54 10.81
C ARG A 66 6.44 4.91 10.16
N ILE A 67 5.26 5.27 9.69
CA ILE A 67 4.97 6.63 9.21
C ILE A 67 3.73 7.10 9.97
N PRO A 68 3.83 8.13 10.84
CA PRO A 68 2.66 8.75 11.44
C PRO A 68 1.77 9.33 10.34
N ILE A 69 0.50 8.96 10.35
CA ILE A 69 -0.47 9.39 9.33
C ILE A 69 -1.78 9.85 9.96
N ARG A 70 -2.55 10.62 9.20
CA ARG A 70 -4.00 10.75 9.34
C ARG A 70 -4.67 10.40 8.01
N LEU A 71 -5.99 10.37 8.04
CA LEU A 71 -6.83 10.11 6.86
C LEU A 71 -7.67 11.35 6.59
N LEU A 72 -7.95 11.60 5.30
CA LEU A 72 -8.71 12.77 4.90
C LEU A 72 -10.21 12.57 5.09
N PHE A 73 -10.67 11.32 4.94
CA PHE A 73 -12.09 10.97 4.95
C PHE A 73 -12.46 10.02 6.08
N ASN A 74 -13.71 10.08 6.53
CA ASN A 74 -14.23 9.10 7.48
C ASN A 74 -14.56 7.76 6.83
N ALA A 75 -14.94 7.77 5.56
CA ALA A 75 -15.22 6.56 4.79
C ALA A 75 -13.93 5.83 4.33
N PRO A 76 -13.73 4.54 4.69
CA PRO A 76 -12.57 3.75 4.29
C PRO A 76 -12.28 3.76 2.79
N GLU A 77 -13.31 3.59 1.97
CA GLU A 77 -13.23 3.48 0.51
C GLU A 77 -12.76 4.77 -0.18
N LEU A 78 -12.92 5.93 0.46
CA LEU A 78 -12.41 7.20 -0.05
C LEU A 78 -10.90 7.34 0.18
N ASN A 79 -10.39 6.71 1.22
CA ASN A 79 -8.96 6.70 1.54
C ASN A 79 -8.23 5.55 0.85
N PHE A 80 -8.81 4.34 0.85
CA PHE A 80 -8.21 3.14 0.29
C PHE A 80 -9.12 2.46 -0.72
N ARG A 81 -8.69 2.45 -1.98
CA ARG A 81 -9.38 1.78 -3.08
C ARG A 81 -8.59 0.55 -3.49
N ALA A 82 -9.28 -0.59 -3.55
CA ALA A 82 -8.70 -1.87 -3.93
C ALA A 82 -9.53 -2.48 -5.07
N GLU A 83 -8.93 -2.56 -6.24
CA GLU A 83 -9.60 -2.99 -7.47
C GLU A 83 -8.74 -4.03 -8.20
N TYR A 84 -9.35 -4.81 -9.08
CA TYR A 84 -8.64 -5.62 -10.06
C TYR A 84 -8.29 -4.76 -11.26
N CYS A 85 -7.00 -4.59 -11.52
CA CYS A 85 -6.51 -3.80 -12.64
C CYS A 85 -5.75 -4.69 -13.63
N LEU A 86 -6.06 -4.50 -14.90
CA LEU A 86 -5.30 -4.98 -16.05
C LEU A 86 -4.67 -3.77 -16.73
N PHE A 87 -3.34 -3.72 -16.75
CA PHE A 87 -2.60 -2.67 -17.44
C PHE A 87 -2.11 -3.19 -18.79
N ASP A 88 -1.99 -2.30 -19.77
CA ASP A 88 -1.29 -2.60 -21.01
C ASP A 88 0.22 -2.64 -20.74
N ARG A 89 0.92 -3.61 -21.33
CA ARG A 89 2.35 -3.80 -21.05
C ARG A 89 3.25 -2.72 -21.64
N GLN A 90 2.87 -2.17 -22.80
CA GLN A 90 3.71 -1.24 -23.55
C GLN A 90 3.53 0.19 -23.07
N SER A 91 2.27 0.59 -22.91
CA SER A 91 1.92 1.93 -22.44
C SER A 91 1.89 2.03 -20.93
N GLY A 92 1.61 0.93 -20.22
CA GLY A 92 1.34 0.89 -18.77
C GLY A 92 -0.06 1.39 -18.39
N ARG A 93 -0.91 1.74 -19.36
CA ARG A 93 -2.22 2.36 -19.11
C ARG A 93 -3.24 1.32 -18.66
N PRO A 94 -4.19 1.66 -17.77
CA PRO A 94 -5.23 0.73 -17.36
C PRO A 94 -6.15 0.41 -18.55
N VAL A 95 -6.19 -0.85 -18.95
CA VAL A 95 -7.08 -1.38 -20.00
C VAL A 95 -8.44 -1.74 -19.39
N CYS A 96 -8.43 -2.28 -18.17
CA CYS A 96 -9.62 -2.71 -17.46
C CYS A 96 -9.43 -2.53 -15.95
N VAL A 97 -10.42 -1.93 -15.29
CA VAL A 97 -10.49 -1.81 -13.82
C VAL A 97 -11.82 -2.38 -13.37
N GLY A 98 -11.82 -3.30 -12.42
CA GLY A 98 -13.04 -3.95 -11.94
C GLY A 98 -12.99 -4.39 -10.50
N ASN A 99 -14.14 -4.78 -9.96
CA ASN A 99 -14.30 -5.16 -8.55
C ASN A 99 -14.60 -6.66 -8.36
N GLY A 100 -14.57 -7.46 -9.43
CA GLY A 100 -14.95 -8.88 -9.38
C GLY A 100 -16.44 -9.14 -9.57
N GLU A 101 -17.23 -8.09 -9.84
CA GLU A 101 -18.63 -8.18 -10.28
C GLU A 101 -18.85 -7.39 -11.59
N THR A 102 -18.34 -6.17 -11.66
CA THR A 102 -18.34 -5.29 -12.83
C THR A 102 -16.95 -4.72 -13.09
N CYS A 103 -16.70 -4.31 -14.33
CA CYS A 103 -15.48 -3.62 -14.73
C CYS A 103 -15.77 -2.50 -15.73
N LYS A 104 -14.94 -1.46 -15.69
CA LYS A 104 -14.81 -0.44 -16.74
C LYS A 104 -13.64 -0.81 -17.63
N ARG A 105 -13.88 -0.89 -18.94
CA ARG A 105 -12.89 -1.35 -19.92
C ARG A 105 -12.91 -0.47 -21.16
N TRP A 106 -11.74 -0.26 -21.76
CA TRP A 106 -11.62 0.30 -23.10
C TRP A 106 -12.10 -0.70 -24.16
N ASP A 107 -13.09 -0.29 -24.93
CA ASP A 107 -13.58 -0.96 -26.13
C ASP A 107 -13.39 -0.03 -27.36
N GLN A 108 -13.75 -0.49 -28.55
CA GLN A 108 -13.57 0.25 -29.81
C GLN A 108 -14.29 1.60 -29.83
N ASP A 109 -15.43 1.70 -29.12
CA ASP A 109 -16.27 2.90 -29.04
C ASP A 109 -16.03 3.75 -27.77
N GLY A 110 -15.02 3.40 -26.96
CA GLY A 110 -14.68 4.09 -25.72
C GLY A 110 -14.83 3.22 -24.48
N ILE A 111 -15.14 3.82 -23.33
CA ILE A 111 -15.18 3.10 -22.05
C ILE A 111 -16.55 2.45 -21.85
N ALA A 112 -16.57 1.12 -21.78
CA ALA A 112 -17.77 0.33 -21.52
C ALA A 112 -17.78 -0.27 -20.10
N SER A 113 -18.97 -0.41 -19.52
CA SER A 113 -19.19 -1.17 -18.28
C SER A 113 -19.62 -2.59 -18.62
N LEU A 114 -18.89 -3.58 -18.12
CA LEU A 114 -19.04 -4.99 -18.44
C LEU A 114 -19.03 -5.87 -17.17
N PRO A 115 -19.62 -7.08 -17.19
CA PRO A 115 -19.44 -8.04 -16.10
C PRO A 115 -17.96 -8.39 -15.88
N CYS A 116 -17.54 -8.53 -14.62
CA CYS A 116 -16.18 -8.91 -14.24
C CYS A 116 -16.23 -10.25 -13.49
N PRO A 117 -15.87 -11.38 -14.11
CA PRO A 117 -15.91 -12.69 -13.44
C PRO A 117 -14.71 -12.93 -12.49
N SER A 118 -14.10 -11.86 -11.96
CA SER A 118 -12.80 -11.86 -11.26
C SER A 118 -11.62 -12.37 -12.11
N PRO A 119 -10.36 -12.22 -11.66
CA PRO A 119 -9.20 -12.72 -12.42
C PRO A 119 -9.24 -14.22 -12.75
N ASP A 120 -9.81 -15.05 -11.88
CA ASP A 120 -9.84 -16.51 -12.06
C ASP A 120 -10.72 -16.94 -13.24
N GLY A 121 -11.80 -16.19 -13.51
CA GLY A 121 -12.74 -16.47 -14.60
C GLY A 121 -12.60 -15.55 -15.81
N CYS A 122 -11.69 -14.57 -15.77
CA CYS A 122 -11.61 -13.53 -16.81
C CYS A 122 -10.70 -13.97 -17.98
N PRO A 123 -11.20 -13.98 -19.23
CA PRO A 123 -10.40 -14.38 -20.40
C PRO A 123 -9.24 -13.42 -20.68
N LEU A 124 -9.31 -12.18 -20.21
CA LEU A 124 -8.23 -11.19 -20.32
C LEU A 124 -7.19 -11.29 -19.20
N ALA A 125 -7.49 -12.01 -18.12
CA ALA A 125 -6.59 -12.17 -16.99
C ALA A 125 -5.55 -13.31 -17.19
N LYS A 126 -5.50 -13.93 -18.38
CA LYS A 126 -4.57 -15.01 -18.72
C LYS A 126 -3.14 -14.67 -18.32
N GLY A 127 -2.47 -15.63 -17.68
CA GLY A 127 -1.10 -15.45 -17.20
C GLY A 127 -0.95 -14.48 -16.02
N GLY A 128 -2.04 -14.19 -15.29
CA GLY A 128 -2.01 -13.30 -14.13
C GLY A 128 -1.84 -11.82 -14.48
N ALA A 129 -2.31 -11.42 -15.67
CA ALA A 129 -2.20 -10.05 -16.17
C ALA A 129 -3.12 -9.07 -15.41
N CYS A 130 -4.26 -9.56 -14.90
CA CYS A 130 -5.17 -8.80 -14.05
C CYS A 130 -4.83 -9.07 -12.58
N LYS A 131 -4.44 -8.04 -11.82
CA LYS A 131 -3.98 -8.18 -10.43
C LYS A 131 -4.76 -7.26 -9.49
N PRO A 132 -4.89 -7.61 -8.20
CA PRO A 132 -5.41 -6.67 -7.22
C PRO A 132 -4.43 -5.49 -7.07
N TYR A 133 -4.97 -4.28 -7.02
CA TYR A 133 -4.24 -3.03 -6.94
C TYR A 133 -4.86 -2.13 -5.89
N GLY A 134 -4.08 -1.84 -4.85
CA GLY A 134 -4.47 -0.96 -3.75
C GLY A 134 -3.88 0.43 -3.91
N ARG A 135 -4.71 1.46 -3.75
CA ARG A 135 -4.34 2.88 -3.71
C ARG A 135 -4.81 3.48 -2.39
N LEU A 136 -3.86 3.74 -1.49
CA LEU A 136 -4.11 4.35 -0.19
C LEU A 136 -3.64 5.81 -0.22
N ASN A 137 -4.53 6.75 0.07
CA ASN A 137 -4.21 8.16 0.29
C ASN A 137 -4.24 8.45 1.78
N VAL A 138 -3.16 9.04 2.28
CA VAL A 138 -2.97 9.40 3.70
C VAL A 138 -2.40 10.81 3.79
N THR A 139 -2.56 11.48 4.92
CA THR A 139 -1.83 12.73 5.19
C THR A 139 -0.65 12.44 6.12
N ILE A 140 0.46 13.14 5.92
CA ILE A 140 1.65 13.07 6.77
C ILE A 140 1.96 14.49 7.24
N GLY A 141 1.99 14.71 8.55
CA GLY A 141 2.10 16.06 9.12
C GLY A 141 0.85 16.90 8.92
N ASP A 142 0.98 18.21 9.14
CA ASP A 142 -0.13 19.18 9.15
C ASP A 142 0.10 20.38 8.19
N GLU A 143 1.08 20.30 7.28
CA GLU A 143 1.45 21.42 6.40
C GLU A 143 0.39 21.76 5.34
N ASP A 144 -0.24 20.74 4.75
CA ASP A 144 -1.35 20.88 3.81
C ASP A 144 -2.52 20.01 4.26
N SER A 145 -3.60 20.66 4.67
CA SER A 145 -4.80 20.01 5.22
C SER A 145 -5.59 19.16 4.22
N LEU A 146 -5.41 19.37 2.92
CA LEU A 146 -6.13 18.65 1.86
C LEU A 146 -5.21 17.83 0.94
N GLY A 147 -3.90 18.05 1.03
CA GLY A 147 -2.90 17.27 0.33
C GLY A 147 -2.70 15.87 0.92
N SER A 148 -2.25 14.93 0.08
CA SER A 148 -2.12 13.53 0.44
C SER A 148 -0.84 12.88 -0.08
N PHE A 149 -0.40 11.83 0.58
CA PHE A 149 0.62 10.92 0.11
C PHE A 149 -0.03 9.63 -0.34
N VAL A 150 0.37 9.13 -1.50
CA VAL A 150 -0.20 7.91 -2.08
C VAL A 150 0.71 6.71 -1.87
N PHE A 151 0.19 5.66 -1.26
CA PHE A 151 0.80 4.34 -1.18
C PHE A 151 0.10 3.39 -2.15
N ARG A 152 0.87 2.83 -3.09
CA ARG A 152 0.39 1.87 -4.09
C ARG A 152 0.93 0.48 -3.80
N THR A 153 0.11 -0.54 -4.01
CA THR A 153 0.56 -1.91 -3.83
C THR A 153 -0.24 -2.92 -4.63
N THR A 154 0.45 -3.88 -5.23
CA THR A 154 -0.14 -5.13 -5.74
C THR A 154 -0.16 -6.27 -4.71
N GLY A 155 0.34 -6.02 -3.50
CA GLY A 155 0.54 -7.04 -2.47
C GLY A 155 -0.76 -7.42 -1.74
N PHE A 156 -1.28 -8.62 -1.99
CA PHE A 156 -2.50 -9.13 -1.35
C PHE A 156 -2.51 -9.02 0.19
N ASN A 157 -1.38 -9.27 0.86
CA ASN A 157 -1.30 -9.15 2.32
C ASN A 157 -1.48 -7.71 2.80
N SER A 158 -0.92 -6.72 2.09
CA SER A 158 -1.13 -5.31 2.39
C SER A 158 -2.59 -4.94 2.12
N ILE A 159 -3.12 -5.26 0.93
CA ILE A 159 -4.48 -4.90 0.53
C ILE A 159 -5.52 -5.43 1.54
N ARG A 160 -5.47 -6.73 1.85
CA ARG A 160 -6.40 -7.34 2.81
C ARG A 160 -6.29 -6.70 4.20
N THR A 161 -5.07 -6.46 4.67
CA THR A 161 -4.85 -5.91 6.02
C THR A 161 -5.35 -4.47 6.10
N LEU A 162 -4.99 -3.63 5.13
CA LEU A 162 -5.42 -2.23 5.07
C LEU A 162 -6.94 -2.12 5.00
N ALA A 163 -7.60 -2.86 4.12
CA ALA A 163 -9.05 -2.86 3.99
C ALA A 163 -9.74 -3.22 5.31
N ALA A 164 -9.33 -4.33 5.95
CA ALA A 164 -9.91 -4.75 7.22
C ALA A 164 -9.65 -3.74 8.35
N ARG A 165 -8.43 -3.22 8.47
CA ARG A 165 -8.06 -2.23 9.50
C ARG A 165 -8.88 -0.96 9.39
N LEU A 166 -9.03 -0.41 8.18
CA LEU A 166 -9.78 0.82 7.97
C LEU A 166 -11.26 0.64 8.33
N GLN A 167 -11.88 -0.45 7.89
CA GLN A 167 -13.27 -0.78 8.26
C GLN A 167 -13.45 -0.90 9.78
N TYR A 168 -12.56 -1.64 10.45
CA TYR A 168 -12.67 -1.82 11.91
C TYR A 168 -12.40 -0.53 12.67
N LEU A 169 -11.40 0.26 12.27
CA LEU A 169 -11.07 1.54 12.89
C LEU A 169 -12.21 2.56 12.70
N GLN A 170 -12.86 2.59 11.54
CA GLN A 170 -14.07 3.42 11.34
C GLN A 170 -15.19 3.00 12.29
N ALA A 171 -15.47 1.69 12.40
CA ALA A 171 -16.54 1.18 13.24
C ALA A 171 -16.32 1.51 14.73
N ILE A 172 -15.13 1.24 15.26
CA ILE A 172 -14.86 1.46 16.69
C ILE A 172 -14.70 2.95 17.06
N SER A 173 -14.35 3.82 16.09
CA SER A 173 -14.27 5.27 16.31
C SER A 173 -15.62 5.99 16.26
N GLY A 174 -16.69 5.30 15.90
CA GLY A 174 -18.00 5.91 15.69
C GLY A 174 -17.99 6.83 14.47
N ASN A 175 -17.41 6.37 13.36
CA ASN A 175 -17.27 7.13 12.11
C ASN A 175 -16.40 8.39 12.24
N ARG A 176 -15.28 8.31 12.99
CA ARG A 176 -14.28 9.38 13.14
C ARG A 176 -12.90 8.98 12.61
N LEU A 177 -12.87 8.18 11.56
CA LEU A 177 -11.64 7.62 11.00
C LEU A 177 -10.62 8.70 10.61
N ALA A 178 -11.06 9.85 10.09
CA ALA A 178 -10.19 10.99 9.74
C ALA A 178 -9.52 11.65 10.95
N CYS A 179 -10.11 11.49 12.15
CA CYS A 179 -9.62 12.09 13.38
C CYS A 179 -8.67 11.16 14.16
N LEU A 180 -8.59 9.87 13.80
CA LEU A 180 -7.74 8.91 14.50
C LEU A 180 -6.24 9.22 14.31
N PRO A 181 -5.43 9.18 15.39
CA PRO A 181 -3.98 9.25 15.30
C PRO A 181 -3.41 7.90 14.87
N LEU A 182 -3.14 7.73 13.59
CA LEU A 182 -2.71 6.45 13.00
C LEU A 182 -1.22 6.44 12.64
N GLU A 183 -0.69 5.25 12.34
CA GLU A 183 0.59 5.05 11.69
C GLU A 183 0.52 3.91 10.67
N LEU A 184 1.20 4.08 9.53
CA LEU A 184 1.55 2.96 8.65
C LEU A 184 2.70 2.21 9.28
N ARG A 185 2.62 0.88 9.29
CA ARG A 185 3.64 0.03 9.89
C ARG A 185 4.03 -1.11 8.97
N LEU A 186 5.33 -1.31 8.81
CA LEU A 186 5.84 -2.45 8.07
C LEU A 186 5.86 -3.71 8.95
N ARG A 187 5.24 -4.79 8.47
CA ARG A 187 5.16 -6.09 9.14
C ARG A 187 5.85 -7.16 8.30
N GLY A 188 6.65 -8.01 8.95
CA GLY A 188 7.26 -9.18 8.33
C GLY A 188 6.41 -10.43 8.52
N LYS A 189 6.28 -11.26 7.47
CA LYS A 189 5.69 -12.60 7.53
C LYS A 189 6.45 -13.54 6.61
N SER A 190 6.66 -14.79 7.03
CA SER A 190 7.07 -15.88 6.13
C SER A 190 5.86 -16.71 5.75
N THR A 191 5.76 -17.11 4.48
CA THR A 191 4.68 -17.97 3.99
C THR A 191 5.26 -19.21 3.31
N ARG A 192 4.43 -20.25 3.14
CA ARG A 192 4.84 -21.44 2.38
C ARG A 192 5.19 -21.08 0.92
N GLN A 193 4.50 -20.10 0.34
CA GLN A 193 4.75 -19.59 -1.01
C GLN A 193 6.07 -18.80 -1.12
N SER A 194 6.61 -18.26 -0.03
CA SER A 194 7.92 -17.59 -0.04
C SER A 194 9.10 -18.50 0.27
N HIS A 195 8.89 -19.82 0.37
CA HIS A 195 9.94 -20.78 0.70
C HIS A 195 10.75 -20.41 1.95
N GLY A 196 10.10 -19.75 2.92
CA GLY A 196 10.73 -19.29 4.17
C GLY A 196 11.31 -17.87 4.12
N SER A 197 11.48 -17.26 2.95
CA SER A 197 11.94 -15.87 2.82
C SER A 197 10.97 -14.89 3.47
N PRO A 198 11.45 -13.89 4.24
CA PRO A 198 10.59 -12.89 4.85
C PRO A 198 9.95 -12.00 3.77
N ILE A 199 8.64 -11.81 3.87
CA ILE A 199 7.87 -10.87 3.06
C ILE A 199 7.40 -9.73 3.94
N PHE A 200 7.56 -8.50 3.47
CA PHE A 200 7.04 -7.32 4.14
C PHE A 200 5.69 -6.90 3.54
N TYR A 201 4.78 -6.46 4.41
CA TYR A 201 3.49 -5.89 4.05
C TYR A 201 3.16 -4.69 4.95
N VAL A 202 2.24 -3.84 4.50
CA VAL A 202 1.84 -2.63 5.24
C VAL A 202 0.57 -2.91 6.03
N ASP A 203 0.59 -2.47 7.29
CA ASP A 203 -0.51 -2.48 8.25
C ASP A 203 -0.80 -1.04 8.68
N ILE A 204 -2.03 -0.77 9.14
CA ILE A 204 -2.41 0.49 9.77
C ILE A 204 -2.76 0.20 11.22
N THR A 205 -2.15 0.93 12.14
CA THR A 205 -2.43 0.84 13.58
C THR A 205 -2.60 2.23 14.18
N VAL A 206 -3.11 2.30 15.41
CA VAL A 206 -2.96 3.53 16.22
C VAL A 206 -1.48 3.82 16.43
N ARG A 207 -1.14 5.10 16.58
CA ARG A 207 0.24 5.57 16.75
C ARG A 207 0.90 4.88 17.94
N SER A 208 2.17 4.50 17.77
CA SER A 208 2.97 3.86 18.82
C SER A 208 2.98 4.73 20.08
N GLY A 209 2.73 4.11 21.24
CA GLY A 209 2.67 4.79 22.54
C GLY A 209 1.26 5.17 22.99
N LEU A 210 0.23 5.01 22.15
CA LEU A 210 -1.17 5.19 22.53
C LEU A 210 -1.87 3.84 22.67
N SER A 211 -2.71 3.72 23.71
CA SER A 211 -3.76 2.71 23.78
C SER A 211 -4.87 3.01 22.78
N MET A 212 -5.73 2.02 22.52
CA MET A 212 -6.87 2.22 21.63
C MET A 212 -7.84 3.25 22.22
N GLU A 213 -8.07 3.18 23.53
CA GLU A 213 -8.96 4.05 24.29
C GLU A 213 -8.47 5.52 24.26
N GLU A 214 -7.18 5.76 24.43
CA GLU A 214 -6.58 7.10 24.30
C GLU A 214 -6.71 7.64 22.87
N ALA A 215 -6.48 6.78 21.86
CA ALA A 215 -6.63 7.18 20.46
C ALA A 215 -8.09 7.54 20.11
N LEU A 216 -9.06 6.81 20.67
CA LEU A 216 -10.48 7.10 20.53
C LEU A 216 -10.88 8.41 21.23
N LEU A 217 -10.35 8.67 22.42
CA LEU A 217 -10.57 9.92 23.13
C LEU A 217 -10.03 11.12 22.34
N GLN A 218 -8.79 11.04 21.86
CA GLN A 218 -8.18 12.07 21.02
C GLN A 218 -8.95 12.30 19.72
N ALA A 219 -9.46 11.24 19.09
CA ALA A 219 -10.26 11.36 17.88
C ALA A 219 -11.58 12.09 18.14
N ARG A 220 -12.21 11.87 19.30
CA ARG A 220 -13.42 12.60 19.70
C ARG A 220 -13.13 14.08 19.96
N GLU A 221 -12.08 14.38 20.73
CA GLU A 221 -11.69 15.76 21.03
C GLU A 221 -11.36 16.55 19.75
N LEU A 222 -10.66 15.93 18.81
CA LEU A 222 -10.35 16.55 17.52
C LEU A 222 -11.60 16.76 16.65
N ASP A 223 -12.52 15.79 16.63
CA ASP A 223 -13.80 15.91 15.92
C ASP A 223 -14.63 17.09 16.47
N GLU A 224 -14.74 17.21 17.79
CA GLU A 224 -15.42 18.34 18.46
C GLU A 224 -14.74 19.68 18.13
N ALA A 225 -13.42 19.74 18.19
CA ALA A 225 -12.67 20.95 17.84
C ALA A 225 -12.83 21.35 16.36
N ARG A 226 -12.85 20.38 15.45
CA ARG A 226 -13.09 20.57 14.01
C ARG A 226 -14.49 21.09 13.75
N GLN A 227 -15.51 20.50 14.37
CA GLN A 227 -16.88 20.97 14.25
C GLN A 227 -17.03 22.41 14.78
N ALA A 228 -16.42 22.72 15.92
CA ALA A 228 -16.42 24.06 16.49
C ALA A 228 -15.73 25.11 15.60
N SER A 229 -14.74 24.72 14.80
CA SER A 229 -14.08 25.60 13.83
C SER A 229 -14.77 25.68 12.47
N GLY A 230 -15.86 24.94 12.27
CA GLY A 230 -16.63 24.91 11.01
C GLY A 230 -16.12 23.91 9.96
N PHE A 231 -15.28 22.95 10.36
CA PHE A 231 -14.82 21.89 9.46
C PHE A 231 -15.94 20.86 9.23
N ASP A 232 -16.49 20.82 8.02
CA ASP A 232 -17.56 19.89 7.64
C ASP A 232 -17.00 18.61 6.98
N GLN A 233 -16.72 17.62 7.82
CA GLN A 233 -16.22 16.31 7.37
C GLN A 233 -17.28 15.54 6.54
N VAL A 234 -18.57 15.74 6.81
CA VAL A 234 -19.65 15.03 6.09
C VAL A 234 -19.76 15.56 4.67
N ALA A 235 -19.71 16.89 4.48
CA ALA A 235 -19.69 17.51 3.17
C ALA A 235 -18.41 17.17 2.40
N LEU A 236 -17.26 17.07 3.07
CA LEU A 236 -16.00 16.65 2.46
C LEU A 236 -16.09 15.22 1.92
N ASP A 237 -16.56 14.27 2.74
CA ASP A 237 -16.77 12.87 2.33
C ASP A 237 -17.77 12.76 1.16
N ALA A 238 -18.88 13.51 1.22
CA ALA A 238 -19.89 13.52 0.15
C ALA A 238 -19.33 14.06 -1.18
N THR A 239 -18.56 15.15 -1.11
CA THR A 239 -17.91 15.77 -2.28
C THR A 239 -16.89 14.81 -2.89
N ALA A 240 -16.10 14.14 -2.06
CA ALA A 240 -15.14 13.15 -2.53
C ALA A 240 -15.82 11.94 -3.19
N ARG A 241 -16.93 11.41 -2.65
CA ARG A 241 -17.70 10.33 -3.31
C ARG A 241 -18.14 10.72 -4.72
N LEU A 242 -18.69 11.92 -4.89
CA LEU A 242 -19.09 12.43 -6.20
C LEU A 242 -17.87 12.64 -7.11
N GLY A 243 -16.78 13.15 -6.54
CA GLY A 243 -15.51 13.38 -7.22
C GLY A 243 -14.91 12.11 -7.81
N PHE A 244 -14.82 11.04 -7.03
CA PHE A 244 -14.34 9.74 -7.50
C PHE A 244 -15.28 9.13 -8.54
N ALA A 245 -16.60 9.27 -8.37
CA ALA A 245 -17.59 8.74 -9.31
C ALA A 245 -17.52 9.39 -10.70
N ASN A 246 -16.97 10.61 -10.82
CA ASN A 246 -16.83 11.32 -12.09
C ASN A 246 -15.85 10.64 -13.06
N GLY A 247 -14.87 9.88 -12.57
CA GLY A 247 -13.85 9.25 -13.39
C GLY A 247 -14.10 7.77 -13.68
N ALA A 248 -13.66 7.31 -14.85
CA ALA A 248 -13.59 5.89 -15.16
C ALA A 248 -12.28 5.24 -14.68
N PHE A 249 -11.20 6.00 -14.73
CA PHE A 249 -9.86 5.63 -14.30
C PHE A 249 -9.27 6.82 -13.53
N GLU A 250 -8.44 6.56 -12.52
CA GLU A 250 -7.80 7.63 -11.73
C GLU A 250 -6.31 7.78 -12.04
N ASP A 251 -5.71 6.84 -12.78
CA ASP A 251 -4.29 6.86 -13.07
C ASP A 251 -4.00 7.91 -14.15
N SER A 252 -3.07 8.82 -13.87
CA SER A 252 -2.60 9.82 -14.85
C SER A 252 -1.51 9.23 -15.74
N ASP A 253 -1.33 9.81 -16.93
CA ASP A 253 -0.32 9.39 -17.89
C ASP A 253 1.12 9.38 -17.31
N GLU A 254 1.38 10.21 -16.30
CA GLU A 254 2.69 10.35 -15.64
C GLU A 254 3.03 9.19 -14.69
N GLU A 255 2.04 8.45 -14.20
CA GLU A 255 2.25 7.35 -13.24
C GLU A 255 2.39 5.98 -13.93
N THR A 256 2.03 5.95 -15.19
CA THR A 256 1.91 4.78 -16.06
C THR A 256 3.19 3.94 -16.18
N GLY A 257 4.35 4.60 -16.27
CA GLY A 257 5.65 3.91 -16.38
C GLY A 257 6.05 3.13 -15.12
N ALA A 258 5.85 3.73 -13.94
CA ALA A 258 6.16 3.06 -12.67
C ALA A 258 5.18 1.91 -12.36
N ILE A 259 3.92 2.03 -12.80
CA ILE A 259 2.91 0.98 -12.67
C ILE A 259 3.27 -0.20 -13.59
N ALA A 260 3.67 0.05 -14.83
CA ALA A 260 4.10 -1.01 -15.76
C ALA A 260 5.25 -1.86 -15.17
N GLU A 261 6.25 -1.21 -14.57
CA GLU A 261 7.41 -1.87 -13.95
C GLU A 261 7.01 -2.76 -12.74
N GLU A 262 6.01 -2.37 -11.94
CA GLU A 262 5.51 -3.18 -10.81
C GLU A 262 4.61 -4.35 -11.28
N PHE A 263 3.81 -4.12 -12.34
CA PHE A 263 2.84 -5.09 -12.82
C PHE A 263 3.44 -6.18 -13.71
N PHE A 264 4.51 -5.90 -14.43
CA PHE A 264 5.13 -6.84 -15.37
C PHE A 264 6.62 -7.07 -15.10
N PRO A 265 7.00 -7.63 -13.93
CA PRO A 265 8.34 -8.19 -13.78
C PRO A 265 8.45 -9.35 -14.78
N GLU A 266 9.35 -9.25 -15.77
CA GLU A 266 9.56 -10.36 -16.72
C GLU A 266 9.92 -11.63 -15.95
N GLN A 267 9.13 -12.69 -16.14
CA GLN A 267 9.43 -14.00 -15.56
C GLN A 267 10.79 -14.46 -16.08
N SER A 268 11.69 -14.81 -15.15
CA SER A 268 12.92 -15.53 -15.46
C SER A 268 12.56 -16.82 -16.19
N ALA A 269 12.72 -16.83 -17.50
CA ALA A 269 12.78 -18.04 -18.31
C ALA A 269 14.12 -18.73 -18.05
N GLU A 270 14.29 -19.28 -16.86
CA GLU A 270 15.38 -20.21 -16.53
C GLU A 270 14.83 -21.19 -15.49
N SER A 271 14.18 -22.23 -15.99
CA SER A 271 14.14 -23.48 -15.26
C SER A 271 15.58 -23.99 -15.20
N PRO A 272 16.22 -24.16 -14.03
CA PRO A 272 17.45 -24.92 -13.99
C PRO A 272 17.04 -26.37 -14.24
N THR A 273 17.39 -26.88 -15.41
CA THR A 273 17.51 -28.30 -15.67
C THR A 273 18.24 -28.96 -14.50
N LEU A 274 17.64 -30.02 -13.97
CA LEU A 274 18.21 -30.90 -12.95
C LEU A 274 19.57 -31.41 -13.41
N ASN A 275 20.65 -30.76 -12.94
CA ASN A 275 21.95 -31.39 -12.85
C ASN A 275 22.18 -31.73 -11.39
N VAL A 276 22.12 -33.02 -11.09
CA VAL A 276 22.50 -33.62 -9.81
C VAL A 276 24.03 -33.65 -9.74
N PRO A 277 24.68 -32.99 -8.77
CA PRO A 277 26.01 -33.38 -8.34
C PRO A 277 25.88 -34.32 -7.13
N ALA A 278 26.75 -35.32 -7.12
CA ALA A 278 26.83 -36.38 -6.14
C ALA A 278 27.12 -35.89 -4.71
N ALA A 279 26.75 -36.76 -3.77
CA ALA A 279 26.77 -36.65 -2.32
C ALA A 279 27.97 -35.91 -1.67
N ALA A 280 27.66 -35.02 -0.73
CA ALA A 280 28.56 -34.58 0.34
C ALA A 280 27.83 -34.62 1.70
N GLN A 281 28.57 -35.00 2.73
CA GLN A 281 28.15 -35.47 4.06
C GLN A 281 27.40 -34.43 4.95
N PRO A 282 26.64 -34.88 5.97
CA PRO A 282 25.73 -34.00 6.72
C PRO A 282 26.47 -33.09 7.73
N ALA A 283 26.37 -31.78 7.52
CA ALA A 283 26.71 -30.77 8.52
C ALA A 283 25.59 -30.66 9.58
N ALA A 284 25.99 -30.36 10.82
CA ALA A 284 25.11 -30.27 12.00
C ALA A 284 23.87 -29.37 11.79
N PRO A 285 22.72 -29.73 12.41
CA PRO A 285 21.46 -29.03 12.16
C PRO A 285 21.51 -27.59 12.66
N LYS A 286 21.29 -26.64 11.74
CA LYS A 286 21.10 -25.22 12.09
C LYS A 286 19.89 -25.10 13.02
N PRO A 287 19.96 -24.25 14.06
CA PRO A 287 18.87 -24.12 15.03
C PRO A 287 17.60 -23.62 14.34
N THR A 288 16.48 -24.30 14.62
CA THR A 288 15.17 -23.93 14.09
C THR A 288 14.69 -22.60 14.66
N LEU A 289 13.79 -21.93 13.94
CA LEU A 289 13.21 -20.65 14.37
C LEU A 289 12.47 -20.77 15.72
N SER A 290 11.92 -21.95 16.02
CA SER A 290 11.35 -22.29 17.34
C SER A 290 12.38 -22.15 18.46
N THR A 291 13.59 -22.69 18.27
CA THR A 291 14.65 -22.62 19.29
C THR A 291 15.19 -21.20 19.45
N LEU A 292 15.28 -20.41 18.37
CA LEU A 292 15.69 -19.01 18.45
C LEU A 292 14.65 -18.12 19.16
N LEU A 293 13.35 -18.38 18.95
CA LEU A 293 12.27 -17.65 19.61
C LEU A 293 12.16 -18.00 21.10
N LYS A 294 12.32 -19.28 21.46
CA LYS A 294 12.38 -19.71 22.86
C LYS A 294 13.57 -19.09 23.59
N ALA A 295 14.76 -19.16 23.00
CA ALA A 295 15.95 -18.53 23.56
C ALA A 295 15.74 -17.03 23.80
N ARG A 296 15.15 -16.31 22.83
CA ARG A 296 14.86 -14.87 22.95
C ARG A 296 13.77 -14.55 23.99
N ALA A 297 12.79 -15.43 24.18
CA ALA A 297 11.77 -15.28 25.21
C ALA A 297 12.36 -15.49 26.61
N GLU A 298 13.23 -16.49 26.77
CA GLU A 298 13.95 -16.78 28.01
C GLU A 298 14.92 -15.66 28.39
N THR A 299 15.64 -15.07 27.43
CA THR A 299 16.52 -13.92 27.69
C THR A 299 15.72 -12.70 28.17
N ARG A 300 14.50 -12.49 27.63
CA ARG A 300 13.60 -11.41 28.06
C ARG A 300 13.03 -11.64 29.45
N ALA A 301 12.71 -12.88 29.80
CA ALA A 301 12.22 -13.23 31.14
C ALA A 301 13.30 -13.04 32.22
N GLN A 302 14.56 -13.38 31.90
CA GLN A 302 15.70 -13.20 32.82
C GLN A 302 16.06 -11.71 33.03
N HIS A 303 15.85 -10.86 32.02
CA HIS A 303 16.04 -9.42 32.15
C HIS A 303 14.91 -8.69 32.89
N ALA A 304 13.72 -9.30 32.99
CA ALA A 304 12.58 -8.74 33.72
C ALA A 304 12.55 -9.17 35.20
N ALA A 305 13.41 -10.12 35.60
CA ALA A 305 13.51 -10.65 36.97
C ALA A 305 14.75 -10.12 37.74
N LYS A 306 15.46 -9.15 37.18
CA LYS A 306 16.52 -8.36 37.82
C LYS A 306 16.07 -6.91 37.91
#